data_AF-A0A3D0GXZ2-F1
#
_entry.id   AF-A0A3D0GXZ2-F1
#
_cell.length_a   1.000
_cell.length_b   1.000
_cell.length_c   1.000
_cell.angle_alpha   90.00
_cell.angle_beta   90.00
_cell.angle_gamma   90.00
#
_symmetry.space_group_name_H-M   'P 1'
#
loop_
_entity.id
_entity.type
_entity.pdbx_description
1 polymer ?
#
loop_
_entity_poly.entity_id
_entity_poly.type
_entity_poly.pdbx_seq_one_letter_code
_entity_poly.pdbx_strand_id
1 'polypeptide(L)' 'MPKLKTNRAAAKRFKKTGTGELKRMKAYKSHILTKKT' A
#
# COMPACT_ATOMS: atom_id res chain seq x y z
N MET A 1 -2.64 -21.32 -21.83
CA MET A 1 -3.28 -20.13 -21.21
C MET A 1 -2.22 -19.34 -20.46
N PRO A 2 -2.00 -18.04 -20.76
CA PRO A 2 -1.03 -17.23 -20.03
C PRO A 2 -1.53 -16.90 -18.63
N LYS A 3 -0.63 -16.86 -17.64
CA LYS A 3 -0.97 -16.46 -16.26
C LYS A 3 -1.29 -14.95 -16.21
N LEU A 4 -2.28 -14.60 -15.40
CA LEU A 4 -2.59 -13.19 -15.10
C LEU A 4 -1.39 -12.51 -14.44
N LYS A 5 -0.95 -11.38 -15.01
CA LYS A 5 0.14 -10.58 -14.47
C LYS A 5 -0.37 -9.75 -13.30
N THR A 6 0.38 -9.72 -12.20
CA THR A 6 0.05 -8.88 -11.05
C THR A 6 0.47 -7.44 -11.29
N ASN A 7 -0.33 -6.49 -10.82
CA ASN A 7 0.06 -5.09 -10.81
C ASN A 7 1.16 -4.88 -9.76
N ARG A 8 2.40 -4.70 -10.23
CA ARG A 8 3.57 -4.53 -9.36
C ARG A 8 3.48 -3.27 -8.48
N ALA A 9 2.82 -2.22 -8.95
CA ALA A 9 2.61 -0.99 -8.19
C ALA A 9 1.65 -1.19 -7.01
N ALA A 10 0.62 -2.04 -7.17
CA ALA A 10 -0.28 -2.40 -6.08
C ALA A 10 0.39 -3.35 -5.09
N ALA A 11 1.12 -4.37 -5.57
CA ALA A 11 1.82 -5.33 -4.73
C ALA A 11 2.88 -4.69 -3.81
N LYS A 12 3.48 -3.56 -4.22
CA LYS A 12 4.42 -2.79 -3.40
C LYS A 12 3.75 -1.96 -2.29
N ARG A 13 2.45 -1.64 -2.43
CA ARG A 13 1.74 -0.67 -1.56
C ARG A 13 0.69 -1.30 -0.66
N PHE A 14 0.14 -2.45 -1.06
CA PHE A 14 -0.98 -3.11 -0.39
C PHE A 14 -0.64 -4.55 -0.04
N LYS A 15 -1.04 -4.98 1.17
CA LYS A 15 -0.91 -6.36 1.63
C LYS A 15 -2.24 -6.86 2.19
N LYS A 16 -2.61 -8.10 1.87
CA LYS A 16 -3.81 -8.76 2.43
C LYS A 16 -3.53 -9.22 3.88
N THR A 17 -4.47 -8.97 4.79
CA THR A 17 -4.44 -9.48 6.17
C THR A 17 -5.07 -10.88 6.24
N GLY A 18 -4.93 -11.57 7.37
CA GLY A 18 -5.53 -12.90 7.56
C GLY A 18 -7.06 -12.90 7.44
N THR A 19 -7.72 -11.79 7.77
CA THR A 19 -9.17 -11.59 7.63
C THR A 19 -9.60 -11.20 6.22
N GLY A 20 -8.66 -10.96 5.32
CA GLY A 20 -8.92 -10.60 3.92
C GLY A 20 -8.96 -9.10 3.63
N GLU A 21 -8.78 -8.26 4.63
CA GLU A 21 -8.69 -6.82 4.48
C GLU A 21 -7.36 -6.37 3.84
N LEU A 22 -7.33 -5.16 3.30
CA LEU A 22 -6.13 -4.57 2.69
C LEU A 22 -5.43 -3.60 3.65
N LYS A 23 -4.22 -3.96 4.07
CA LYS A 23 -3.32 -3.07 4.81
C LYS A 23 -2.61 -2.11 3.86
N ARG A 24 -2.59 -0.82 4.22
CA ARG A 24 -1.86 0.26 3.52
C ARG A 24 -1.23 1.25 4.49
N MET A 25 -0.25 2.01 4.01
CA MET A 25 0.34 3.12 4.75
C MET A 25 -0.51 4.40 4.61
N LYS A 26 -0.48 5.26 5.64
CA LYS A 26 -1.11 6.58 5.59
C LYS A 26 -0.26 7.53 4.74
N ALA A 27 -0.93 8.32 3.91
CA ALA A 27 -0.27 9.33 3.08
C ALA A 27 0.29 10.46 3.95
N TYR A 28 1.27 11.19 3.41
CA TYR A 28 1.83 12.39 4.03
C TYR A 28 2.44 12.15 5.42
N LYS A 29 2.96 10.97 5.73
CA LYS A 29 3.72 10.73 6.98
C LYS A 29 5.24 10.84 6.81
N SER A 30 5.74 10.96 5.58
CA SER A 30 7.18 10.80 5.30
C SER A 30 8.02 12.08 5.40
N HIS A 31 7.44 13.26 5.14
CA HIS A 31 8.20 14.52 5.13
C HIS A 31 7.32 15.70 5.57
N ILE A 32 7.96 16.82 5.96
CA ILE A 32 7.31 18.02 6.50
C ILE A 32 6.50 17.66 7.75
N LEU A 33 7.18 17.22 8.81
CA LEU A 33 6.52 16.89 10.09
C LEU A 33 6.45 18.10 11.02
N THR A 34 7.36 19.06 10.85
CA THR A 34 7.52 20.22 11.74
C THR A 34 6.34 21.19 11.70
N LYS A 35 5.63 21.29 10.57
CA LYS A 35 4.46 22.15 10.37
C LYS A 35 3.15 21.36 10.18
N LYS A 36 3.04 20.18 10.80
CA LYS A 36 1.83 19.32 10.72
C LYS A 36 0.81 19.53 11.84
N THR A 37 0.92 20.66 12.53
CA THR A 37 -0.03 21.21 13.49
C THR A 37 -0.83 22.32 12.85
#